data_AF-A0A2V5TUH1-F1
#
_entry.id   AF-A0A2V5TUH1-F1
#
_cell.length_a   1.000
_cell.length_b   1.000
_cell.length_c   1.000
_cell.angle_alpha   90.00
_cell.angle_beta   90.00
_cell.angle_gamma   90.00
#
_symmetry.space_group_name_H-M   'P 1'
#
loop_
_entity.id
_entity.type
_entity.pdbx_description
1 polymer ?
#
loop_
_entity_poly.entity_id
_entity_poly.type
_entity_poly.pdbx_seq_one_letter_code
_entity_poly.pdbx_strand_id
1 'polypeptide(L)'
;MKQKYWLCKRKNVFFSFDSETGKRESLCTGDKEEAKRIIRAKNDAATQPAINISIARAYLSGTDPKLVERTWDFVMREFCSVKNESTRLRRERAIKSKAFNSIRNKRLVETTAEDFYTVLRSGGVFTHHILRCLHNLALGMGWVLAPVIPPKLWPKVQKKFKRAVEQR
;
A
#
# COMPACT_ATOMS: atom_id res chain seq x y z
N MET A 1 23.04 -20.55 -8.89
CA MET A 1 22.23 -19.36 -9.24
C MET A 1 23.15 -18.14 -9.30
N LYS A 2 23.06 -17.33 -10.36
CA LYS A 2 23.86 -16.11 -10.50
C LYS A 2 23.17 -14.99 -9.71
N GLN A 3 23.89 -14.32 -8.81
CA GLN A 3 23.33 -13.19 -8.05
C GLN A 3 23.11 -12.00 -8.99
N LYS A 4 21.93 -11.38 -8.93
CA LYS A 4 21.59 -10.19 -9.73
C LYS A 4 22.23 -8.92 -9.16
N TYR A 5 22.27 -8.82 -7.83
CA TYR A 5 22.80 -7.65 -7.13
C TYR A 5 24.12 -7.95 -6.44
N TRP A 6 25.08 -7.06 -6.62
CA TRP A 6 26.42 -7.14 -6.04
C TRP A 6 26.67 -5.95 -5.11
N LEU A 7 27.44 -6.18 -4.05
CA LEU A 7 27.83 -5.12 -3.12
C LEU A 7 29.03 -4.36 -3.68
N CYS A 8 28.93 -3.04 -3.74
CA CYS A 8 30.04 -2.14 -4.08
C CYS A 8 30.24 -1.12 -2.96
N LYS A 9 31.47 -0.66 -2.75
CA LYS A 9 31.78 0.44 -1.82
C LYS A 9 32.36 1.61 -2.61
N ARG A 10 31.87 2.82 -2.34
CA ARG A 10 32.48 4.05 -2.86
C ARG A 10 32.62 5.04 -1.70
N LYS A 11 33.85 5.48 -1.46
CA LYS A 11 34.20 6.26 -0.25
C LYS A 11 33.72 5.50 1.00
N ASN A 12 32.87 6.11 1.83
CA ASN A 12 32.37 5.52 3.07
C ASN A 12 30.93 4.99 2.98
N VAL A 13 30.37 4.86 1.77
CA VAL A 13 28.98 4.42 1.56
C VAL A 13 28.94 3.19 0.67
N PHE A 14 28.09 2.23 1.02
CA PHE A 14 27.84 1.04 0.23
C PHE A 14 26.73 1.26 -0.82
N PHE A 15 26.85 0.56 -1.94
CA PHE A 15 25.96 0.63 -3.09
C PHE A 15 25.57 -0.79 -3.52
N SER A 16 24.35 -0.95 -4.04
CA SER A 16 23.98 -2.13 -4.81
C SER A 16 24.25 -1.89 -6.28
N PHE A 17 24.97 -2.81 -6.92
CA PHE A 17 25.18 -2.85 -8.36
C PHE A 17 24.27 -3.92 -8.98
N ASP A 18 23.44 -3.51 -9.92
CA ASP A 18 22.58 -4.41 -10.70
C ASP A 18 23.34 -4.92 -11.94
N SER A 19 23.55 -6.24 -12.03
CA SER A 19 24.30 -6.83 -13.14
C SER A 19 23.56 -6.81 -14.48
N GLU A 20 22.24 -6.62 -14.47
CA GLU A 20 21.43 -6.58 -15.71
C GLU A 20 21.38 -5.16 -16.28
N THR A 21 21.18 -4.16 -15.42
CA THR A 21 21.03 -2.77 -15.86
C THR A 21 22.31 -1.94 -15.78
N GLY A 22 23.33 -2.45 -15.08
CA GLY A 22 24.58 -1.73 -14.80
C GLY A 22 24.42 -0.55 -13.83
N LYS A 23 23.21 -0.33 -13.28
CA LYS A 23 22.91 0.79 -12.38
C LYS A 23 23.47 0.55 -10.98
N ARG A 24 23.88 1.64 -10.33
CA ARG A 24 24.31 1.67 -8.93
C ARG A 24 23.33 2.50 -8.11
N GLU A 25 22.84 1.91 -7.03
CA GLU A 25 21.97 2.59 -6.07
C GLU A 25 22.67 2.62 -4.71
N SER A 26 22.66 3.78 -4.07
CA SER A 26 23.19 3.92 -2.70
C SER A 26 22.34 3.11 -1.74
N LEU A 27 22.99 2.34 -0.86
CA LEU A 27 22.33 1.67 0.28
C LEU A 27 22.22 2.59 1.50
N CYS A 28 22.77 3.81 1.41
CA CYS A 28 22.75 4.83 2.47
C CYS A 28 23.30 4.37 3.81
N THR A 29 24.17 3.34 3.80
CA THR A 29 24.86 2.84 4.99
C THR A 29 26.37 2.74 4.75
N GLY A 30 27.13 3.01 5.81
CA GLY A 30 28.57 2.74 5.89
C GLY A 30 28.91 1.42 6.60
N ASP A 31 27.91 0.71 7.14
CA ASP A 31 28.09 -0.59 7.77
C ASP A 31 28.07 -1.70 6.71
N LYS A 32 29.13 -2.50 6.70
CA LYS A 32 29.33 -3.62 5.77
C LYS A 32 28.31 -4.74 6.02
N GLU A 33 27.98 -5.03 7.27
CA GLU A 33 27.07 -6.13 7.59
C GLU A 33 25.62 -5.75 7.29
N GLU A 34 25.21 -4.51 7.59
CA GLU A 34 23.94 -3.97 7.12
C GLU A 34 23.82 -4.00 5.60
N ALA A 35 24.85 -3.55 4.89
CA ALA A 35 24.85 -3.55 3.43
C ALA A 35 24.72 -4.96 2.83
N LYS A 36 25.41 -5.96 3.42
CA LYS A 36 25.26 -7.38 3.01
C LYS A 36 23.84 -7.88 3.23
N ARG A 37 23.19 -7.54 4.35
CA ARG A 37 21.79 -7.92 4.62
C ARG A 37 20.85 -7.37 3.54
N ILE A 38 21.01 -6.11 3.16
CA ILE A 38 20.20 -5.48 2.10
C ILE A 38 20.41 -6.17 0.75
N ILE A 39 21.66 -6.47 0.37
CA ILE A 39 21.97 -7.17 -0.88
C ILE A 39 21.38 -8.58 -0.91
N ARG A 40 21.47 -9.30 0.21
CA ARG A 40 20.84 -10.63 0.34
C ARG A 40 19.34 -10.54 0.12
N ALA A 41 18.66 -9.62 0.80
CA ALA A 41 17.22 -9.40 0.62
C ALA A 41 16.86 -9.04 -0.83
N LYS A 42 17.64 -8.18 -1.51
CA LYS A 42 17.45 -7.86 -2.93
C LYS A 42 17.62 -9.08 -3.86
N ASN A 43 18.58 -9.95 -3.58
CA ASN A 43 18.80 -11.18 -4.37
C ASN A 43 17.71 -12.23 -4.11
N ASP A 44 17.32 -12.44 -2.85
CA ASP A 44 16.22 -13.34 -2.47
C ASP A 44 14.94 -12.89 -3.18
N ALA A 45 14.68 -11.57 -3.18
CA ALA A 45 13.54 -10.97 -3.87
C ALA A 45 13.50 -11.28 -5.38
N ALA A 46 14.67 -11.33 -6.03
CA ALA A 46 14.79 -11.61 -7.45
C ALA A 46 14.74 -13.11 -7.80
N THR A 47 15.16 -14.00 -6.89
CA THR A 47 15.30 -15.44 -7.21
C THR A 47 14.11 -16.30 -6.77
N GLN A 48 13.39 -15.93 -5.70
CA GLN A 48 12.30 -16.75 -5.18
C GLN A 48 11.03 -15.93 -4.86
N PRO A 49 10.32 -15.43 -5.89
CA PRO A 49 9.08 -14.65 -5.69
C PRO A 49 8.06 -15.30 -4.77
N ALA A 50 7.95 -16.64 -4.81
CA ALA A 50 7.02 -17.41 -4.00
C ALA A 50 7.25 -17.28 -2.48
N ILE A 51 8.49 -17.08 -2.02
CA ILE A 51 8.84 -17.01 -0.59
C ILE A 51 8.93 -15.55 -0.09
N ASN A 52 9.07 -14.59 -1.00
CA ASN A 52 9.22 -13.17 -0.67
C ASN A 52 8.15 -12.63 0.28
N ILE A 53 6.90 -13.07 0.12
CA ILE A 53 5.80 -12.64 1.01
C ILE A 53 6.03 -13.15 2.44
N SER A 54 6.44 -14.41 2.60
CA SER A 54 6.72 -14.99 3.92
C SER A 54 7.91 -14.31 4.60
N ILE A 55 8.96 -13.98 3.85
CA ILE A 55 10.11 -13.23 4.35
C ILE A 55 9.70 -11.80 4.74
N ALA A 56 8.93 -11.12 3.90
CA ALA A 56 8.41 -9.79 4.20
C ALA A 56 7.55 -9.81 5.46
N ARG A 57 6.65 -10.79 5.62
CA ARG A 57 5.86 -10.97 6.86
C ARG A 57 6.75 -11.16 8.08
N ALA A 58 7.81 -11.96 7.99
CA ALA A 58 8.74 -12.17 9.10
C ALA A 58 9.42 -10.86 9.51
N TYR A 59 9.91 -10.07 8.55
CA TYR A 59 10.49 -8.76 8.83
C TYR A 59 9.48 -7.78 9.44
N LEU A 60 8.26 -7.72 8.90
CA LEU A 60 7.23 -6.82 9.40
C LEU A 60 6.74 -7.20 10.80
N SER A 61 6.67 -8.50 11.09
CA SER A 61 6.30 -8.99 12.43
C SER A 61 7.33 -8.62 13.49
N GLY A 62 8.62 -8.53 13.12
CA GLY A 62 9.68 -8.05 14.01
C GLY A 62 9.58 -6.56 14.35
N THR A 63 8.92 -5.76 13.50
CA THR A 63 8.69 -4.32 13.74
C THR A 63 7.37 -4.07 14.48
N ASP A 64 6.26 -4.57 13.95
CA ASP A 64 4.93 -4.52 14.56
C ASP A 64 4.11 -5.74 14.11
N PRO A 65 3.87 -6.73 14.98
CA PRO A 65 3.06 -7.91 14.66
C PRO A 65 1.69 -7.55 14.08
N LYS A 66 1.07 -6.46 14.54
CA LYS A 66 -0.25 -6.03 14.08
C LYS A 66 -0.24 -5.59 12.62
N LEU A 67 0.91 -5.17 12.07
CA LEU A 67 0.99 -4.69 10.69
C LEU A 67 0.72 -5.81 9.68
N VAL A 68 1.07 -7.05 10.02
CA VAL A 68 0.80 -8.23 9.19
C VAL A 68 -0.68 -8.64 9.26
N GLU A 69 -1.34 -8.38 10.40
CA GLU A 69 -2.72 -8.84 10.66
C GLU A 69 -3.79 -7.81 10.30
N ARG A 70 -3.46 -6.51 10.30
CA ARG A 70 -4.41 -5.44 10.00
C ARG A 70 -5.10 -5.68 8.65
N THR A 71 -6.42 -5.52 8.65
CA THR A 71 -7.27 -5.63 7.47
C THR A 71 -7.84 -4.27 7.08
N TRP A 72 -8.49 -4.19 5.92
CA TRP A 72 -9.24 -2.99 5.55
C TRP A 72 -10.44 -2.71 6.47
N ASP A 73 -11.01 -3.72 7.12
CA ASP A 73 -12.06 -3.53 8.11
C ASP A 73 -11.57 -2.70 9.30
N PHE A 74 -10.36 -2.98 9.79
CA PHE A 74 -9.71 -2.15 10.80
C PHE A 74 -9.58 -0.69 10.33
N VAL A 75 -9.09 -0.47 9.11
CA VAL A 75 -8.96 0.87 8.53
C VAL A 75 -10.32 1.56 8.40
N MET A 76 -11.38 0.83 8.03
CA MET A 76 -12.74 1.37 7.93
C MET A 76 -13.29 1.80 9.29
N ARG A 77 -13.04 1.03 10.36
CA ARG A 77 -13.43 1.39 11.73
C ARG A 77 -12.70 2.66 12.18
N GLU A 78 -11.39 2.73 11.97
CA GLU A 78 -10.59 3.92 12.27
C GLU A 78 -11.01 5.13 11.43
N PHE A 79 -11.38 4.92 10.17
CA PHE A 79 -11.93 5.99 9.35
C PHE A 79 -13.27 6.52 9.90
N CYS A 80 -14.07 5.68 10.55
CA CYS A 80 -15.33 6.08 11.17
C CYS A 80 -15.16 6.69 12.57
N SER A 81 -14.00 6.58 13.23
CA SER A 81 -13.74 7.04 14.62
C SER A 81 -13.62 8.57 14.78
N VAL A 82 -14.36 9.34 13.97
CA VAL A 82 -14.39 10.81 14.06
C VAL A 82 -15.37 11.30 15.11
N LYS A 83 -15.00 12.39 15.80
CA LYS A 83 -15.84 13.01 16.85
C LYS A 83 -17.17 13.57 16.34
N ASN A 84 -17.18 14.09 15.11
CA ASN A 84 -18.38 14.71 14.54
C ASN A 84 -19.38 13.64 14.08
N GLU A 85 -20.58 13.64 14.68
CA GLU A 85 -21.59 12.61 14.48
C GLU A 85 -22.12 12.55 13.03
N SER A 86 -22.47 13.69 12.42
CA SER A 86 -22.99 13.69 11.05
C SER A 86 -21.96 13.17 10.04
N THR A 87 -20.69 13.47 10.27
CA THR A 87 -19.58 12.92 9.49
C THR A 87 -19.41 11.42 9.73
N ARG A 88 -19.46 10.96 10.99
CA ARG A 88 -19.39 9.54 11.36
C ARG A 88 -20.49 8.75 10.66
N LEU A 89 -21.75 9.14 10.81
CA LEU A 89 -22.91 8.48 10.19
C LEU A 89 -22.82 8.45 8.67
N ARG A 90 -22.27 9.49 8.04
CA ARG A 90 -22.01 9.50 6.59
C ARG A 90 -20.93 8.48 6.20
N ARG A 91 -19.83 8.41 6.97
CA ARG A 91 -18.73 7.46 6.71
C ARG A 91 -19.17 6.02 6.92
N GLU A 92 -19.90 5.74 8.00
CA GLU A 92 -20.47 4.42 8.31
C GLU A 92 -21.39 3.92 7.20
N ARG A 93 -22.30 4.77 6.70
CA ARG A 93 -23.14 4.43 5.54
C ARG A 93 -22.30 4.14 4.29
N ALA A 94 -21.22 4.89 4.08
CA ALA A 94 -20.35 4.69 2.93
C ALA A 94 -19.62 3.34 2.96
N ILE A 95 -19.01 3.00 4.11
CA ILE A 95 -18.24 1.76 4.26
C ILE A 95 -19.12 0.51 4.21
N LYS A 96 -20.43 0.62 4.50
CA LYS A 96 -21.42 -0.48 4.36
C LYS A 96 -21.73 -0.85 2.90
N SER A 97 -21.27 -0.06 1.93
CA SER A 97 -21.46 -0.37 0.52
C SER A 97 -20.89 -1.74 0.15
N LYS A 98 -21.64 -2.52 -0.63
CA LYS A 98 -21.24 -3.85 -1.12
C LYS A 98 -19.93 -3.80 -1.92
N ALA A 99 -19.59 -2.66 -2.52
CA ALA A 99 -18.35 -2.46 -3.26
C ALA A 99 -17.10 -2.72 -2.40
N PHE A 100 -17.17 -2.49 -1.08
CA PHE A 100 -16.03 -2.71 -0.17
C PHE A 100 -15.89 -4.17 0.30
N ASN A 101 -16.87 -5.04 0.02
CA ASN A 101 -16.84 -6.42 0.52
C ASN A 101 -15.67 -7.22 -0.05
N SER A 102 -15.20 -6.91 -1.25
CA SER A 102 -14.04 -7.57 -1.87
C SER A 102 -12.74 -7.34 -1.09
N ILE A 103 -12.63 -6.24 -0.36
CA ILE A 103 -11.40 -5.89 0.37
C ILE A 103 -11.54 -5.90 1.89
N ARG A 104 -12.77 -5.86 2.43
CA ARG A 104 -13.04 -5.69 3.87
C ARG A 104 -12.18 -6.58 4.77
N ASN A 105 -12.16 -7.88 4.49
CA ASN A 105 -11.44 -8.86 5.31
C ASN A 105 -10.01 -9.13 4.80
N LYS A 106 -9.58 -8.43 3.75
CA LYS A 106 -8.25 -8.61 3.17
C LYS A 106 -7.21 -7.90 4.02
N ARG A 107 -6.06 -8.55 4.23
CA ARG A 107 -4.92 -7.97 4.94
C ARG A 107 -4.29 -6.85 4.12
N LEU A 108 -3.86 -5.80 4.80
CA LEU A 108 -3.25 -4.64 4.14
C LEU A 108 -2.00 -5.03 3.36
N VAL A 109 -1.16 -5.89 3.92
CA VAL A 109 0.10 -6.37 3.31
C VAL A 109 -0.09 -7.22 2.06
N GLU A 110 -1.29 -7.75 1.82
CA GLU A 110 -1.62 -8.60 0.67
C GLU A 110 -2.42 -7.86 -0.42
N THR A 111 -2.70 -6.58 -0.20
CA THR A 111 -3.56 -5.79 -1.08
C THR A 111 -2.84 -5.44 -2.39
N THR A 112 -3.46 -5.75 -3.52
CA THR A 112 -2.96 -5.41 -4.86
C THR A 112 -3.76 -4.28 -5.49
N ALA A 113 -3.28 -3.73 -6.61
CA ALA A 113 -4.00 -2.71 -7.35
C ALA A 113 -5.33 -3.25 -7.93
N GLU A 114 -5.38 -4.52 -8.32
CA GLU A 114 -6.57 -5.21 -8.84
C GLU A 114 -7.70 -5.26 -7.82
N ASP A 115 -7.38 -5.42 -6.53
CA ASP A 115 -8.37 -5.35 -5.46
C ASP A 115 -9.07 -3.99 -5.44
N PHE A 116 -8.28 -2.92 -5.55
CA PHE A 116 -8.80 -1.55 -5.60
C PHE A 116 -9.59 -1.31 -6.88
N TYR A 117 -9.11 -1.78 -8.03
CA TYR A 117 -9.86 -1.67 -9.28
C TYR A 117 -11.19 -2.43 -9.23
N THR A 118 -11.28 -3.53 -8.49
CA THR A 118 -12.53 -4.26 -8.26
C THR A 118 -13.54 -3.42 -7.46
N VAL A 119 -13.09 -2.72 -6.41
CA VAL A 119 -13.92 -1.77 -5.65
C VAL A 119 -14.34 -0.58 -6.53
N LEU A 120 -13.43 -0.06 -7.33
CA LEU A 120 -13.68 1.08 -8.22
C LEU A 120 -14.69 0.74 -9.32
N ARG A 121 -14.62 -0.47 -9.90
CA ARG A 121 -15.56 -0.95 -10.94
C ARG A 121 -16.97 -1.21 -10.39
N SER A 122 -17.07 -1.68 -9.15
CA SER A 122 -18.36 -1.96 -8.49
C SER A 122 -18.99 -0.74 -7.82
N GLY A 123 -18.23 0.32 -7.62
CA GLY A 123 -18.64 1.52 -6.90
C GLY A 123 -18.93 2.74 -7.78
N GLY A 124 -19.69 3.69 -7.23
CA GLY A 124 -19.89 5.01 -7.84
C GLY A 124 -18.84 6.03 -7.41
N VAL A 125 -19.00 7.28 -7.85
CA VAL A 125 -18.13 8.42 -7.53
C VAL A 125 -17.86 8.56 -6.02
N PHE A 126 -18.87 8.35 -5.18
CA PHE A 126 -18.71 8.45 -3.74
C PHE A 126 -17.88 7.30 -3.17
N THR A 127 -18.06 6.07 -3.67
CA THR A 127 -17.20 4.92 -3.30
C THR A 127 -15.74 5.20 -3.65
N HIS A 128 -15.47 5.79 -4.83
CA HIS A 128 -14.11 6.14 -5.25
C HIS A 128 -13.46 7.14 -4.30
N HIS A 129 -14.21 8.18 -3.91
CA HIS A 129 -13.75 9.15 -2.93
C HIS A 129 -13.40 8.49 -1.59
N ILE A 130 -14.28 7.62 -1.08
CA ILE A 130 -14.09 6.94 0.21
C ILE A 130 -12.93 5.96 0.16
N LEU A 131 -12.79 5.18 -0.92
CA LEU A 131 -11.65 4.28 -1.11
C LEU A 131 -10.32 5.05 -1.07
N ARG A 132 -10.26 6.23 -1.71
CA ARG A 132 -9.08 7.09 -1.67
C ARG A 132 -8.80 7.63 -0.27
N CYS A 133 -9.84 7.99 0.50
CA CYS A 133 -9.68 8.40 1.90
C CYS A 133 -9.15 7.26 2.78
N LEU A 134 -9.67 6.05 2.63
CA LEU A 134 -9.18 4.86 3.35
C LEU A 134 -7.71 4.57 3.00
N HIS A 135 -7.37 4.63 1.71
CA HIS A 135 -6.00 4.43 1.23
C HIS A 135 -5.04 5.46 1.82
N ASN A 136 -5.42 6.73 1.79
CA ASN A 136 -4.60 7.81 2.35
C ASN A 136 -4.44 7.68 3.88
N LEU A 137 -5.50 7.28 4.61
CA LEU A 137 -5.41 7.02 6.05
C LEU A 137 -4.42 5.91 6.34
N ALA A 138 -4.54 4.77 5.66
CA ALA A 138 -3.66 3.62 5.87
C ALA A 138 -2.20 3.94 5.51
N LEU A 139 -1.97 4.72 4.46
CA LEU A 139 -0.64 5.18 4.06
C LEU A 139 -0.06 6.18 5.08
N GLY A 140 -0.85 7.16 5.52
CA GLY A 140 -0.42 8.18 6.48
C GLY A 140 -0.09 7.62 7.86
N MET A 141 -0.74 6.54 8.26
CA MET A 141 -0.46 5.82 9.51
C MET A 141 0.67 4.79 9.39
N GLY A 142 1.27 4.62 8.21
CA GLY A 142 2.31 3.63 7.96
C GLY A 142 1.84 2.18 7.99
N TRP A 143 0.53 1.91 7.93
CA TRP A 143 -0.02 0.55 7.89
C TRP A 143 0.12 -0.11 6.53
N VAL A 144 0.22 0.70 5.47
CA VAL A 144 0.61 0.27 4.14
C VAL A 144 1.96 0.92 3.81
N LEU A 145 2.93 0.12 3.39
CA LEU A 145 4.31 0.56 3.21
C LEU A 145 4.55 1.37 1.92
N ALA A 146 3.64 1.26 0.96
CA ALA A 146 3.72 1.92 -0.34
C ALA A 146 2.31 2.17 -0.91
N PRO A 147 2.13 3.17 -1.79
CA PRO A 147 0.83 3.40 -2.40
C PRO A 147 0.37 2.20 -3.26
N VAL A 148 -0.75 1.56 -2.89
CA VAL A 148 -1.41 0.50 -3.67
C VAL A 148 -1.73 0.96 -5.10
N ILE A 149 -2.28 2.18 -5.24
CA ILE A 149 -2.41 2.86 -6.52
C ILE A 149 -1.57 4.14 -6.47
N PRO A 150 -0.61 4.32 -7.39
CA PRO A 150 0.15 5.56 -7.51
C PRO A 150 -0.77 6.77 -7.67
N PRO A 151 -0.49 7.93 -7.03
CA PRO A 151 -1.40 9.09 -7.02
C PRO A 151 -1.91 9.53 -8.40
N LYS A 152 -1.08 9.42 -9.43
CA LYS A 152 -1.43 9.81 -10.82
C LYS A 152 -2.34 8.81 -11.55
N LEU A 153 -2.43 7.57 -11.07
CA LEU A 153 -3.20 6.49 -11.69
C LEU A 153 -4.60 6.32 -11.09
N TRP A 154 -4.96 7.14 -10.10
CA TRP A 154 -6.33 7.16 -9.58
C TRP A 154 -7.32 7.60 -10.68
N PRO A 155 -8.47 6.90 -10.83
CA PRO A 155 -9.47 7.31 -11.80
C PRO A 155 -9.90 8.76 -11.59
N LYS A 156 -10.03 9.51 -12.70
CA LYS A 156 -10.54 10.88 -12.65
C LYS A 156 -12.01 10.83 -12.21
N VAL A 157 -12.32 11.55 -11.13
CA VAL A 157 -13.69 11.67 -10.64
C VAL A 157 -14.48 12.53 -11.62
N GLN A 158 -15.32 11.89 -12.44
CA GLN A 158 -16.25 12.59 -13.31
C GLN A 158 -17.51 12.95 -12.52
N LYS A 159 -17.71 14.25 -12.28
CA LYS A 159 -18.95 14.74 -11.67
C LYS A 159 -20.07 14.56 -12.69
N LYS A 160 -21.17 13.92 -12.27
CA LYS A 160 -22.41 13.89 -13.07
C LYS A 160 -22.94 15.33 -13.22
N PHE A 161 -23.49 15.64 -14.38
CA PHE A 161 -24.20 16.90 -14.61
C PHE A 161 -25.33 17.04 -13.59
N LYS A 162 -25.35 18.16 -12.85
CA LYS A 162 -26.44 18.47 -11.92
C LYS A 162 -27.57 19.10 -12.73
N ARG A 163 -28.78 18.53 -12.68
CA ARG A 163 -29.98 19.20 -13.19
C ARG A 163 -30.38 20.28 -12.17
N ALA A 164 -30.80 21.45 -12.65
CA ALA A 164 -31.43 22.44 -11.79
C ALA A 164 -32.69 21.81 -11.15
N VAL A 165 -32.86 22.02 -9.85
CA VAL A 165 -34.10 21.68 -9.16
C VAL A 165 -34.91 22.95 -9.13
N GLU A 166 -35.98 23.00 -9.91
CA GLU A 166 -36.97 24.07 -9.84
C GLU A 166 -37.77 23.85 -8.56
N GLN A 167 -37.69 24.79 -7.62
CA GLN A 167 -38.51 24.75 -6.41
C GLN A 167 -39.94 25.08 -6.81
N ARG A 168 -40.88 24.19 -6.50
CA ARG A 168 -42.30 24.37 -6.73
C ARG A 168 -43.02 24.50 -5.40
#